data_AF-A0A9E4JIT1-F1
#
_entry.id   AF-A0A9E4JIT1-F1
#
_cell.length_a   1.000
_cell.length_b   1.000
_cell.length_c   1.000
_cell.angle_alpha   90.00
_cell.angle_beta   90.00
_cell.angle_gamma   90.00
#
_symmetry.space_group_name_H-M   'P 1'
#
loop_
_entity.id
_entity.type
_entity.pdbx_description
1 polymer ?
#
loop_
_entity_poly.entity_id
_entity_poly.type
_entity_poly.pdbx_seq_one_letter_code
_entity_poly.pdbx_strand_id
1 'polypeptide(L)'
;MIVTQLSTLLLATVLPCMTTLVTHKSVQAEIFNNNGHTDVFILEAHAATNNIYQAQVITDFDWFADADKIGLTGGLTEEDLDYMELIDFDEDGFLDDAVIKLKSTQAILAVVLNADDFVLEGEFIPIVASRQPMACIQKVNLVSFNSSVVD
;
A
#
# COMPACT_ATOMS: atom_id res chain seq x y z
N MET A 1 -14.61 -10.96 -71.70
CA MET A 1 -15.70 -11.14 -70.70
C MET A 1 -15.05 -11.03 -69.33
N ILE A 2 -15.29 -9.96 -68.55
CA ILE A 2 -16.49 -9.71 -67.70
C ILE A 2 -16.55 -10.83 -66.63
N VAL A 3 -16.50 -10.63 -65.30
CA VAL A 3 -16.71 -9.44 -64.46
C VAL A 3 -16.21 -9.69 -63.02
N THR A 4 -15.97 -8.58 -62.33
CA THR A 4 -15.81 -8.26 -60.90
C THR A 4 -16.32 -9.21 -59.81
N GLN A 5 -15.67 -9.18 -58.62
CA GLN A 5 -16.20 -8.67 -57.32
C GLN A 5 -15.07 -8.73 -56.27
N LEU A 6 -14.56 -7.64 -55.70
CA LEU A 6 -15.07 -6.79 -54.60
C LEU A 6 -15.44 -7.56 -53.32
N SER A 7 -14.59 -7.50 -52.29
CA SER A 7 -14.91 -7.74 -50.87
C SER A 7 -13.84 -7.05 -50.02
N THR A 8 -14.11 -5.81 -49.60
CA THR A 8 -14.43 -5.39 -48.22
C THR A 8 -13.28 -5.51 -47.21
N LEU A 9 -12.62 -4.35 -47.02
CA LEU A 9 -12.24 -3.71 -45.77
C LEU A 9 -12.43 -4.54 -44.47
N LEU A 10 -11.32 -4.89 -43.81
CA LEU A 10 -11.31 -5.07 -42.35
C LEU A 10 -10.32 -4.08 -41.75
N LEU A 11 -10.86 -3.02 -41.18
CA LEU A 11 -10.13 -2.01 -40.41
C LEU A 11 -9.77 -2.66 -39.07
N ALA A 12 -8.57 -3.25 -38.96
CA ALA A 12 -8.06 -3.69 -37.68
C ALA A 12 -7.65 -2.46 -36.88
N THR A 13 -8.60 -1.89 -36.14
CA THR A 13 -8.32 -0.91 -35.10
C THR A 13 -7.53 -1.61 -34.00
N VAL A 14 -6.21 -1.52 -34.08
CA VAL A 14 -5.32 -1.85 -32.97
C VAL A 14 -5.64 -0.89 -31.83
N LEU A 15 -6.37 -1.43 -30.85
CA LEU A 15 -6.68 -0.79 -29.59
C LEU A 15 -5.36 -0.33 -28.94
N PRO A 16 -5.18 0.97 -28.62
CA PRO A 16 -4.01 1.36 -27.87
C PRO A 16 -4.08 0.67 -26.51
N CYS A 17 -3.04 -0.11 -26.21
CA CYS A 17 -2.77 -0.60 -24.87
C CYS A 17 -2.70 0.62 -23.96
N MET A 18 -3.77 0.86 -23.21
CA MET A 18 -3.76 1.82 -22.11
C MET A 18 -2.85 1.19 -21.06
N THR A 19 -1.54 1.42 -21.18
CA THR A 19 -0.64 1.40 -20.03
C THR A 19 -1.19 2.43 -19.07
N THR A 20 -2.04 1.99 -18.15
CA THR A 20 -2.34 2.74 -16.95
C THR A 20 -1.00 2.92 -16.27
N LEU A 21 -0.42 4.11 -16.42
CA LEU A 21 0.69 4.59 -15.64
C LEU A 21 0.14 4.67 -14.21
N VAL A 22 0.20 3.56 -13.48
CA VAL A 22 0.07 3.60 -12.03
C VAL A 22 1.34 4.28 -11.60
N THR A 23 1.31 5.60 -11.52
CA THR A 23 2.27 6.33 -10.71
C THR A 23 2.12 5.69 -9.33
N HIS A 24 3.05 4.81 -8.95
CA HIS A 24 3.20 4.40 -7.57
C HIS A 24 3.38 5.72 -6.83
N LYS A 25 2.30 6.19 -6.24
CA LYS A 25 2.35 7.28 -5.29
C LYS A 25 3.20 6.67 -4.19
N SER A 26 4.45 7.12 -4.08
CA SER A 26 5.17 6.98 -2.83
C SER A 26 4.20 7.49 -1.78
N VAL A 27 3.69 6.56 -0.98
CA VAL A 27 2.90 6.90 0.19
C VAL A 27 3.93 7.52 1.12
N GLN A 28 4.18 8.81 0.92
CA GLN A 28 4.68 9.63 2.01
C GLN A 28 3.64 9.46 3.10
N ALA A 29 4.00 8.67 4.12
CA ALA A 29 3.26 8.63 5.36
C ALA A 29 3.01 10.08 5.78
N GLU A 30 1.79 10.39 6.20
CA GLU A 30 1.48 11.73 6.69
C GLU A 30 2.41 12.03 7.86
N ILE A 31 3.35 12.96 7.64
CA ILE A 31 4.25 13.48 8.66
C ILE A 31 3.40 14.29 9.65
N PHE A 32 3.04 13.66 10.77
CA PHE A 32 2.51 14.39 11.92
C PHE A 32 3.70 14.93 12.72
N ASN A 33 4.32 16.00 12.20
CA ASN A 33 5.25 16.80 12.98
C ASN A 33 4.54 17.22 14.27
N ASN A 34 5.12 16.79 15.38
CA ASN A 34 4.97 17.55 16.59
C ASN A 34 6.33 17.41 17.30
N ASN A 35 7.13 18.46 17.39
CA ASN A 35 7.82 18.86 18.63
C ASN A 35 8.48 17.78 19.56
N GLY A 36 8.94 16.62 19.07
CA GLY A 36 9.41 15.46 19.85
C GLY A 36 8.33 14.38 20.00
N HIS A 37 7.85 13.83 18.88
CA HIS A 37 6.79 12.82 18.84
C HIS A 37 7.15 11.67 17.92
N THR A 38 6.84 10.46 18.39
CA THR A 38 6.77 9.19 17.67
C THR A 38 6.13 9.32 16.30
N ASP A 39 6.88 8.98 15.25
CA ASP A 39 6.39 8.83 13.88
C ASP A 39 5.85 7.41 13.63
N VAL A 40 4.98 7.28 12.63
CA VAL A 40 4.48 5.97 12.17
C VAL A 40 4.66 5.82 10.66
N PHE A 41 5.61 4.98 10.26
CA PHE A 41 5.91 4.67 8.86
C PHE A 41 4.97 3.58 8.35
N ILE A 42 4.09 3.91 7.41
CA ILE A 42 3.06 2.99 6.92
C ILE A 42 3.60 2.14 5.77
N LEU A 43 3.66 0.82 5.97
CA LEU A 43 3.97 -0.18 4.95
C LEU A 43 2.70 -0.85 4.44
N GLU A 44 2.45 -0.72 3.15
CA GLU A 44 1.25 -1.27 2.54
C GLU A 44 1.51 -2.69 2.00
N ALA A 45 0.77 -3.69 2.49
CA ALA A 45 0.96 -5.10 2.09
C ALA A 45 0.96 -5.30 0.56
N HIS A 46 0.13 -4.54 -0.16
CA HIS A 46 0.01 -4.64 -1.61
C HIS A 46 1.15 -3.97 -2.39
N ALA A 47 2.03 -3.21 -1.70
CA ALA A 47 3.18 -2.54 -2.29
C ALA A 47 4.45 -3.40 -2.23
N ALA A 48 4.38 -4.58 -1.61
CA ALA A 48 5.50 -5.51 -1.53
C ALA A 48 6.02 -5.87 -2.93
N THR A 49 7.34 -5.94 -3.08
CA THR A 49 8.03 -6.14 -4.37
C THR A 49 9.12 -7.21 -4.26
N ASN A 50 9.55 -7.76 -5.39
CA ASN A 50 10.68 -8.70 -5.44
C ASN A 50 12.00 -8.00 -5.86
N ASN A 51 11.99 -6.68 -5.98
CA ASN A 51 13.16 -5.88 -6.34
C ASN A 51 13.44 -4.86 -5.23
N ILE A 52 14.59 -4.99 -4.59
CA ILE A 52 14.97 -4.14 -3.45
C ILE A 52 15.04 -2.65 -3.81
N TYR A 53 15.44 -2.31 -5.04
CA TYR A 53 15.48 -0.93 -5.53
C TYR A 53 14.10 -0.33 -5.85
N GLN A 54 13.03 -1.13 -5.71
CA GLN A 54 11.65 -0.68 -5.84
C GLN A 54 10.91 -0.69 -4.50
N ALA A 55 11.55 -1.15 -3.43
CA ALA A 55 10.97 -1.15 -2.10
C ALA A 55 10.89 0.27 -1.53
N GLN A 56 10.04 0.46 -0.54
CA GLN A 56 10.04 1.69 0.25
C GLN A 56 11.32 1.76 1.08
N VAL A 57 11.86 2.95 1.28
CA VAL A 57 13.06 3.16 2.11
C VAL A 57 12.69 4.11 3.25
N ILE A 58 12.97 3.70 4.49
CA ILE A 58 12.81 4.51 5.70
C ILE A 58 14.21 4.96 6.10
N THR A 59 14.46 6.27 6.12
CA THR A 59 15.80 6.85 6.25
C THR A 59 16.13 7.42 7.63
N ASP A 60 15.11 7.60 8.46
CA ASP A 60 15.17 8.41 9.69
C ASP A 60 14.39 7.75 10.84
N PHE A 61 14.37 6.42 10.90
CA PHE A 61 13.71 5.67 11.97
C PHE A 61 14.44 5.86 13.32
N ASP A 62 13.79 6.53 14.27
CA ASP A 62 14.33 6.77 15.62
C ASP A 62 13.53 5.99 16.69
N TRP A 63 13.94 4.74 16.91
CA TRP A 63 13.39 3.88 17.96
C TRP A 63 13.76 4.32 19.38
N PHE A 64 14.81 5.13 19.55
CA PHE A 64 15.37 5.42 20.86
C PHE A 64 14.82 6.71 21.47
N ALA A 65 14.89 7.81 20.74
CA ALA A 65 14.49 9.12 21.24
C ALA A 65 13.00 9.39 21.00
N ASP A 66 12.52 9.12 19.79
CA ASP A 66 11.15 9.43 19.37
C ASP A 66 10.23 8.19 19.42
N ALA A 67 10.78 6.99 19.56
CA ALA A 67 10.06 5.72 19.70
C ALA A 67 9.15 5.39 18.50
N ASP A 68 9.64 5.70 17.31
CA ASP A 68 8.98 5.51 16.02
C ASP A 68 8.42 4.09 15.84
N LYS A 69 7.32 3.98 15.09
CA LYS A 69 6.67 2.71 14.80
C LYS A 69 6.54 2.46 13.31
N ILE A 70 6.40 1.19 12.95
CA ILE A 70 6.13 0.76 11.58
C ILE A 70 4.71 0.20 11.52
N GLY A 71 3.84 0.90 10.79
CA GLY A 71 2.45 0.52 10.62
C GLY A 71 2.26 -0.46 9.47
N LEU A 72 1.60 -1.61 9.72
CA LEU A 72 1.38 -2.65 8.72
C LEU A 72 -0.09 -2.69 8.27
N THR A 73 -0.35 -2.54 6.98
CA THR A 73 -1.72 -2.69 6.44
C THR A 73 -1.99 -4.11 5.92
N GLY A 74 -3.20 -4.36 5.41
CA GLY A 74 -3.53 -5.64 4.79
C GLY A 74 -3.77 -6.80 5.77
N GLY A 75 -3.89 -6.51 7.06
CA GLY A 75 -4.05 -7.53 8.11
C GLY A 75 -2.74 -8.22 8.49
N LEU A 76 -1.61 -7.67 8.06
CA LEU A 76 -0.29 -8.14 8.46
C LEU A 76 0.00 -7.80 9.93
N THR A 77 0.77 -8.68 10.54
CA THR A 77 1.35 -8.54 11.88
C THR A 77 2.86 -8.77 11.81
N GLU A 78 3.57 -8.44 12.89
CA GLU A 78 5.02 -8.71 12.98
C GLU A 78 5.37 -10.19 12.79
N GLU A 79 4.49 -11.10 13.23
CA GLU A 79 4.66 -12.54 13.06
C GLU A 79 4.76 -12.96 11.59
N ASP A 80 4.22 -12.14 10.67
CA ASP A 80 4.26 -12.36 9.22
C ASP A 80 5.55 -11.86 8.56
N LEU A 81 6.41 -11.15 9.30
CA LEU A 81 7.60 -10.47 8.77
C LEU A 81 8.90 -11.23 9.03
N ASP A 82 9.82 -11.13 8.09
CA ASP A 82 11.23 -11.53 8.22
C ASP A 82 12.08 -10.29 7.96
N TYR A 83 12.85 -9.88 8.96
CA TYR A 83 13.70 -8.69 8.93
C TYR A 83 15.10 -8.96 9.49
N MET A 84 15.55 -10.22 9.40
CA MET A 84 16.89 -10.63 9.84
C MET A 84 18.00 -10.33 8.82
N GLU A 85 17.64 -9.98 7.59
CA GLU A 85 18.60 -9.66 6.54
C GLU A 85 19.07 -8.21 6.67
N LEU A 86 20.38 -8.04 6.82
CA LEU A 86 21.05 -6.74 6.80
C LEU A 86 21.86 -6.58 5.53
N ILE A 87 21.82 -5.38 4.95
CA ILE A 87 22.55 -4.99 3.76
C ILE A 87 23.23 -3.63 3.95
N ASP A 88 24.04 -3.25 2.97
CA ASP A 88 24.63 -1.92 2.80
C ASP A 88 23.88 -1.28 1.62
N PHE A 89 22.70 -0.72 1.88
CA PHE A 89 21.83 -0.16 0.84
C PHE A 89 22.30 1.24 0.42
N ASP A 90 22.83 2.02 1.35
CA ASP A 90 23.31 3.38 1.09
C ASP A 90 24.80 3.47 0.68
N GLU A 91 25.49 2.33 0.60
CA GLU A 91 26.87 2.17 0.15
C GLU A 91 27.90 2.89 1.04
N ASP A 92 27.61 2.98 2.34
CA ASP A 92 28.50 3.61 3.33
C ASP A 92 29.59 2.65 3.86
N GLY A 93 29.46 1.35 3.57
CA GLY A 93 30.39 0.29 3.92
C GLY A 93 30.01 -0.52 5.16
N PHE A 94 28.86 -0.25 5.78
CA PHE A 94 28.32 -1.01 6.91
C PHE A 94 27.12 -1.86 6.49
N LEU A 95 26.97 -3.04 7.11
CA LEU A 95 25.83 -3.94 6.90
C LEU A 95 24.85 -3.75 8.05
N ASP A 96 24.15 -2.62 8.05
CA ASP A 96 23.25 -2.19 9.13
C ASP A 96 21.91 -1.63 8.62
N ASP A 97 21.56 -1.92 7.37
CA ASP A 97 20.23 -1.63 6.83
C ASP A 97 19.35 -2.88 6.81
N ALA A 98 18.29 -2.90 7.61
CA ALA A 98 17.36 -4.03 7.68
C ALA A 98 16.42 -4.08 6.47
N VAL A 99 16.23 -5.28 5.93
CA VAL A 99 15.26 -5.54 4.86
C VAL A 99 14.01 -6.21 5.43
N ILE A 100 12.88 -5.50 5.42
CA ILE A 100 11.60 -6.04 5.89
C ILE A 100 10.93 -6.83 4.77
N LYS A 101 10.75 -8.13 4.98
CA LYS A 101 10.14 -9.07 4.02
C LYS A 101 8.91 -9.73 4.59
N LEU A 102 8.02 -10.18 3.71
CA LEU A 102 6.96 -11.12 4.06
C LEU A 102 7.53 -12.53 4.17
N LYS A 103 7.35 -13.22 5.30
CA LYS A 103 7.80 -14.62 5.48
C LYS A 103 7.23 -15.55 4.41
N SER A 104 5.95 -15.36 4.07
CA SER A 104 5.20 -16.25 3.18
C SER A 104 5.65 -16.21 1.72
N THR A 105 6.11 -15.06 1.24
CA THR A 105 6.44 -14.85 -0.19
C THR A 105 7.88 -14.39 -0.42
N GLN A 106 8.59 -13.98 0.63
CA GLN A 106 9.89 -13.30 0.57
C GLN A 106 9.86 -11.96 -0.19
N ALA A 107 8.67 -11.42 -0.48
CA ALA A 107 8.53 -10.10 -1.06
C ALA A 107 8.92 -9.02 -0.03
N ILE A 108 9.62 -8.01 -0.50
CA ILE A 108 10.19 -6.90 0.27
C ILE A 108 9.13 -5.81 0.43
N LEU A 109 8.84 -5.44 1.67
CA LEU A 109 8.00 -4.30 2.00
C LEU A 109 8.82 -3.01 2.06
N ALA A 110 9.96 -3.04 2.74
CA ALA A 110 10.82 -1.88 2.91
C ALA A 110 12.27 -2.24 3.22
N VAL A 111 13.14 -1.24 3.09
CA VAL A 111 14.47 -1.18 3.71
C VAL A 111 14.44 -0.09 4.77
N VAL A 112 14.99 -0.35 5.95
CA VAL A 112 15.16 0.64 7.02
C VAL A 112 16.64 0.90 7.18
N LEU A 113 17.06 2.14 6.96
CA LEU A 113 18.48 2.48 7.06
C LEU A 113 18.93 2.54 8.52
N ASN A 114 20.18 2.14 8.78
CA ASN A 114 20.81 2.23 10.09
C ASN A 114 19.99 1.57 11.23
N ALA A 115 19.28 0.49 10.92
CA ALA A 115 18.45 -0.25 11.86
C ALA A 115 18.67 -1.76 11.64
N ASP A 116 18.87 -2.48 12.74
CA ASP A 116 18.98 -3.94 12.74
C ASP A 116 17.71 -4.63 13.25
N ASP A 117 17.72 -5.97 13.28
CA ASP A 117 16.59 -6.77 13.73
C ASP A 117 16.27 -6.56 15.21
N PHE A 118 17.27 -6.31 16.05
CA PHE A 118 17.08 -6.04 17.48
C PHE A 118 16.35 -4.71 17.70
N VAL A 119 16.68 -3.69 16.91
CA VAL A 119 16.04 -2.37 16.96
C VAL A 119 14.58 -2.42 16.50
N LEU A 120 14.28 -3.26 15.51
CA LEU A 120 12.93 -3.34 14.92
C LEU A 120 11.96 -4.24 15.71
N GLU A 121 12.47 -5.14 16.56
CA GLU A 121 11.64 -6.07 17.33
C GLU A 121 10.65 -5.32 18.25
N GLY A 122 9.36 -5.57 18.05
CA GLY A 122 8.27 -4.96 18.83
C GLY A 122 7.83 -3.57 18.35
N GLU A 123 8.42 -3.06 17.27
CA GLU A 123 8.14 -1.70 16.76
C GLU A 123 7.02 -1.68 15.68
N PHE A 124 6.49 -2.86 15.34
CA PHE A 124 5.45 -3.02 14.33
C PHE A 124 4.04 -2.94 14.93
N ILE A 125 3.16 -2.16 14.31
CA ILE A 125 1.75 -2.04 14.72
C ILE A 125 0.79 -2.39 13.56
N PRO A 126 -0.20 -3.28 13.77
CA PRO A 126 -1.19 -3.57 12.74
C PRO A 126 -2.14 -2.39 12.58
N ILE A 127 -2.33 -1.95 11.33
CA ILE A 127 -3.29 -0.91 10.98
C ILE A 127 -4.57 -1.56 10.47
N VAL A 128 -5.55 -1.61 11.37
CA VAL A 128 -6.89 -2.07 11.02
C VAL A 128 -7.62 -0.89 10.36
N ALA A 129 -7.79 -0.95 9.05
CA ALA A 129 -8.66 0.00 8.37
C ALA A 129 -10.08 -0.15 8.92
N SER A 130 -10.54 0.80 9.74
CA SER A 130 -11.92 0.87 10.19
C SER A 130 -12.81 1.31 9.03
N ARG A 131 -12.98 0.46 8.02
CA ARG A 131 -14.17 0.56 7.17
C ARG A 131 -15.34 0.12 8.03
N GLN A 132 -15.86 1.02 8.85
CA GLN A 132 -17.28 0.92 9.17
C GLN A 132 -17.99 0.91 7.81
N PRO A 133 -18.75 -0.13 7.47
CA PRO A 133 -19.63 -0.02 6.32
C PRO A 133 -20.50 1.19 6.62
N MET A 134 -20.38 2.26 5.83
CA MET A 134 -21.43 3.24 5.80
C MET A 134 -22.66 2.46 5.37
N ALA A 135 -23.49 2.06 6.34
CA ALA A 135 -24.80 1.52 6.08
C ALA A 135 -25.45 2.56 5.18
N CYS A 136 -25.69 2.16 3.93
CA CYS A 136 -26.34 2.99 2.94
C CYS A 136 -27.58 3.54 3.64
N ILE A 137 -27.65 4.85 3.87
CA ILE A 137 -28.85 5.48 4.40
C ILE A 137 -29.95 5.08 3.42
N GLN A 138 -30.80 4.13 3.83
CA GLN A 138 -32.01 3.84 3.09
C GLN A 138 -32.80 5.14 3.12
N LYS A 139 -32.86 5.79 1.96
CA LYS A 139 -33.78 6.89 1.71
C LYS A 139 -35.18 6.32 1.89
N VAL A 140 -35.72 6.43 3.11
CA VAL A 140 -37.11 6.12 3.40
C VAL A 140 -37.94 7.12 2.60
N ASN A 141 -38.44 6.68 1.45
CA ASN A 141 -39.45 7.42 0.69
C ASN A 141 -40.72 7.42 1.54
N LEU A 142 -40.90 8.44 2.38
CA LEU A 142 -42.20 8.74 2.97
C LEU A 142 -43.12 9.27 1.87
N VAL A 143 -43.71 8.35 1.11
CA VAL A 143 -44.89 8.66 0.30
C VAL A 143 -46.08 8.65 1.26
N SER A 144 -46.49 9.84 1.66
CA SER A 144 -47.75 10.10 2.36
C SER A 144 -48.92 9.71 1.46
N PHE A 145 -49.55 8.56 1.72
CA PHE A 145 -50.88 8.25 1.22
C PHE A 145 -51.91 8.54 2.33
N ASN A 146 -52.52 9.72 2.30
CA ASN A 146 -53.83 9.92 2.92
C ASN A 146 -54.89 9.76 1.84
N SER A 147 -55.41 8.54 1.72
CA SER A 147 -56.67 8.27 1.02
C SER A 147 -57.83 8.70 1.92
N SER A 148 -58.79 9.37 1.31
CA SER A 148 -60.01 9.89 1.90
C SER A 148 -61.10 8.82 2.10
N VAL A 149 -62.08 9.18 2.95
CA VAL A 149 -63.45 8.62 3.17
C VAL A 149 -63.45 7.33 4.01
N VAL A 150 -64.24 7.16 5.10
CA VAL A 150 -65.70 7.29 5.25
C VAL A 150 -66.09 7.51 6.73
N ASP A 151 -66.97 8.48 7.00
CA ASP A 151 -68.29 8.33 7.67
C ASP A 151 -69.12 9.60 7.50
#